data_AF-A0A7C5WIP7-F1
#
_entry.id   AF-A0A7C5WIP7-F1
#
_cell.length_a   1.000
_cell.length_b   1.000
_cell.length_c   1.000
_cell.angle_alpha   90.00
_cell.angle_beta   90.00
_cell.angle_gamma   90.00
#
_symmetry.space_group_name_H-M   'P 1'
#
loop_
_entity.id
_entity.type
_entity.pdbx_description
1 polymer ?
#
loop_
_entity_poly.entity_id
_entity_poly.type
_entity_poly.pdbx_seq_one_letter_code
_entity_poly.pdbx_strand_id
1 'polypeptide(L)'
;ANPDAQATGIIAVASGDRLYLQTAGEGATADYSLDGGNSVAAFGWNGLVGSTIAGHDRSTTVTVSGAYTGASDETFSFDVTQDGTVGTTDGLVVEVRDSTGSIIGTLDIGSGYEPGSELEVAAGIRVSFGLGDLSATNNDGFVLEAIADSDTSEILVATGLNSLFIGTNAADIAVRGDLQADPSLLAASLTGAEADTGLLLKLLSVENTKVEDLDNASLGSYYGSLIGDIGFQTATTQSALESNDLLISSLEQRRDQISGVNVDEELVDLVRYEQSFAAAAQFISTVNQLGDELLNLI
;
A
#
# COMPACT_ATOMS: atom_id res chain seq x y z
N ALA A 1 28.28 -15.65 9.44
CA ALA A 1 27.69 -16.15 8.18
C ALA A 1 28.10 -15.17 7.09
N ASN A 2 28.40 -15.62 5.88
CA ASN A 2 28.61 -14.68 4.77
C ASN A 2 27.29 -13.92 4.56
N PRO A 3 27.24 -12.58 4.73
CA PRO A 3 26.02 -11.81 4.49
C PRO A 3 25.55 -11.94 3.02
N ASP A 4 26.43 -12.36 2.11
CA ASP A 4 26.12 -12.50 0.68
C ASP A 4 25.76 -13.94 0.26
N ALA A 5 25.37 -14.79 1.20
CA ALA A 5 25.00 -16.18 0.90
C ALA A 5 23.66 -16.25 0.16
N GLN A 6 23.71 -16.28 -1.18
CA GLN A 6 22.52 -16.49 -2.01
C GLN A 6 22.14 -17.97 -2.04
N ALA A 7 20.92 -18.28 -1.58
CA ALA A 7 20.24 -19.53 -1.87
C ALA A 7 19.04 -19.19 -2.75
N THR A 8 18.97 -19.80 -3.93
CA THR A 8 17.92 -19.70 -4.97
C THR A 8 16.82 -18.65 -4.71
N GLY A 9 17.09 -17.39 -5.07
CA GLY A 9 16.07 -16.34 -5.03
C GLY A 9 15.88 -15.62 -3.70
N ILE A 10 16.75 -15.82 -2.69
CA ILE A 10 16.70 -15.12 -1.39
C ILE A 10 18.04 -14.45 -1.09
N ILE A 11 17.96 -13.22 -0.58
CA ILE A 11 19.08 -12.45 -0.05
C ILE A 11 18.84 -12.28 1.46
N ALA A 12 19.88 -12.47 2.27
CA ALA A 12 19.84 -12.19 3.70
C ALA A 12 20.61 -10.90 3.97
N VAL A 13 19.96 -9.90 4.55
CA VAL A 13 20.57 -8.59 4.78
C VAL A 13 20.56 -8.29 6.27
N ALA A 14 21.73 -8.00 6.83
CA ALA A 14 21.82 -7.46 8.18
C ALA A 14 21.87 -5.93 8.09
N SER A 15 20.91 -5.25 8.73
CA SER A 15 20.91 -3.79 8.89
C SER A 15 20.60 -3.44 10.34
N GLY A 16 21.50 -2.69 10.98
CA GLY A 16 21.48 -2.47 12.44
C GLY A 16 21.57 -3.78 13.23
N ASP A 17 20.75 -3.91 14.27
CA ASP A 17 20.61 -5.13 15.10
C ASP A 17 19.61 -6.15 14.52
N ARG A 18 19.16 -5.96 13.27
CA ARG A 18 18.09 -6.75 12.64
C ARG A 18 18.61 -7.52 11.42
N LEU A 19 18.16 -8.76 11.29
CA LEU A 19 18.39 -9.60 10.11
C LEU A 19 17.10 -9.68 9.30
N TYR A 20 17.19 -9.29 8.04
CA TYR A 20 16.12 -9.31 7.06
C TYR A 20 16.36 -10.45 6.06
N LEU A 21 15.29 -11.13 5.65
CA LEU A 21 15.30 -12.10 4.56
C LEU A 21 14.39 -11.55 3.46
N GLN A 22 14.93 -11.37 2.27
CA GLN A 22 14.22 -10.76 1.14
C GLN A 22 14.36 -11.62 -0.11
N THR A 23 13.44 -11.48 -1.07
CA THR A 23 13.54 -12.14 -2.37
C THR A 23 14.63 -11.46 -3.21
N ALA A 24 15.23 -12.19 -4.14
CA ALA A 24 16.30 -11.68 -5.02
C ALA A 24 15.75 -11.07 -6.33
N GLY A 25 14.44 -10.96 -6.48
CA GLY A 25 13.79 -10.42 -7.68
C GLY A 25 12.53 -9.64 -7.35
N GLU A 26 12.35 -8.52 -8.03
CA GLU A 26 11.17 -7.64 -7.93
C GLU A 26 9.90 -8.37 -8.42
N GLY A 27 8.78 -8.13 -7.75
CA GLY A 27 7.48 -8.73 -8.10
C GLY A 27 7.35 -10.24 -7.85
N ALA A 28 8.30 -10.88 -7.15
CA ALA A 28 8.26 -12.31 -6.87
C ALA A 28 7.63 -12.62 -5.50
N THR A 29 6.53 -13.37 -5.49
CA THR A 29 6.10 -14.13 -4.29
C THR A 29 7.06 -15.30 -4.13
N ALA A 30 7.71 -15.41 -2.97
CA ALA A 30 8.59 -16.54 -2.67
C ALA A 30 8.20 -17.21 -1.36
N ASP A 31 7.92 -18.51 -1.43
CA ASP A 31 7.75 -19.35 -0.26
C ASP A 31 9.10 -19.97 0.11
N TYR A 32 9.47 -19.90 1.39
CA TYR A 32 10.69 -20.49 1.90
C TYR A 32 10.47 -21.31 3.16
N SER A 33 11.32 -22.33 3.35
CA SER A 33 11.38 -23.09 4.59
C SER A 33 12.79 -23.04 5.18
N LEU A 34 12.86 -22.90 6.50
CA LEU A 34 14.11 -22.98 7.23
C LEU A 34 14.41 -24.45 7.53
N ASP A 35 15.53 -24.97 7.00
CA ASP A 35 15.94 -26.38 7.14
C ASP A 35 16.67 -26.67 8.47
N GLY A 36 16.71 -25.68 9.37
CA GLY A 36 17.30 -25.78 10.71
C GLY A 36 18.82 -25.63 10.77
N GLY A 37 19.41 -26.06 11.89
CA GLY A 37 20.85 -26.04 12.14
C GLY A 37 21.32 -25.01 13.18
N ASN A 38 22.62 -25.04 13.48
CA ASN A 38 23.22 -24.24 14.57
C ASN A 38 23.02 -22.73 14.38
N SER A 39 23.01 -22.26 13.13
CA SER A 39 22.77 -20.85 12.79
C SER A 39 21.33 -20.43 13.14
N VAL A 40 20.33 -21.25 12.81
CA VAL A 40 18.91 -20.99 13.09
C VAL A 40 18.64 -20.98 14.60
N ALA A 41 19.28 -21.88 15.34
CA ALA A 41 19.22 -21.91 16.79
C ALA A 41 19.85 -20.66 17.43
N ALA A 42 20.94 -20.13 16.86
CA ALA A 42 21.60 -18.93 17.36
C ALA A 42 20.74 -17.66 17.21
N PHE A 43 19.86 -17.61 16.19
CA PHE A 43 18.87 -16.54 16.02
C PHE A 43 17.56 -16.78 16.79
N GLY A 44 17.45 -17.89 17.53
CA GLY A 44 16.23 -18.24 18.28
C GLY A 44 15.06 -18.69 17.40
N TRP A 45 15.31 -19.04 16.13
CA TRP A 45 14.28 -19.34 15.13
C TRP A 45 13.88 -20.81 15.07
N ASN A 46 14.20 -21.62 16.08
CA ASN A 46 13.86 -23.05 16.10
C ASN A 46 12.37 -23.32 15.93
N GLY A 47 11.49 -22.39 16.34
CA GLY A 47 10.04 -22.50 16.16
C GLY A 47 9.55 -22.28 14.72
N LEU A 48 10.41 -21.78 13.83
CA LEU A 48 10.12 -21.49 12.42
C LEU A 48 10.73 -22.55 11.47
N VAL A 49 11.40 -23.56 12.02
CA VAL A 49 11.98 -24.66 11.23
C VAL A 49 10.86 -25.50 10.62
N GLY A 50 10.91 -25.72 9.31
CA GLY A 50 9.88 -26.46 8.56
C GLY A 50 8.55 -25.72 8.34
N SER A 51 8.38 -24.48 8.84
CA SER A 51 7.26 -23.65 8.44
C SER A 51 7.52 -23.01 7.08
N THR A 52 6.50 -22.97 6.21
CA THR A 52 6.52 -22.11 5.02
C THR A 52 6.35 -20.66 5.46
N ILE A 53 7.33 -19.84 5.14
CA ILE A 53 7.27 -18.39 5.31
C ILE A 53 7.10 -17.81 3.91
N ALA A 54 5.98 -17.13 3.67
CA ALA A 54 5.70 -16.44 2.42
C ALA A 54 6.32 -15.02 2.49
N GLY A 55 7.21 -14.72 1.56
CA GLY A 55 7.69 -13.36 1.27
C GLY A 55 6.82 -12.73 0.18
N HIS A 56 6.24 -11.57 0.49
CA HIS A 56 5.54 -10.74 -0.49
C HIS A 56 6.38 -9.49 -0.76
N ASP A 57 6.31 -8.99 -1.99
CA ASP A 57 6.73 -7.63 -2.33
C ASP A 57 5.95 -6.66 -1.42
N ARG A 58 6.68 -5.85 -0.67
CA ARG A 58 6.08 -4.88 0.26
C ARG A 58 6.43 -3.50 -0.24
N SER A 59 5.39 -2.80 -0.68
CA SER A 59 5.39 -1.34 -0.74
C SER A 59 5.99 -0.78 0.55
N THR A 60 7.00 0.07 0.41
CA THR A 60 7.60 0.74 1.57
C THR A 60 6.58 1.68 2.21
N THR A 61 6.55 1.72 3.54
CA THR A 61 5.77 2.72 4.26
C THR A 61 6.58 4.01 4.34
N VAL A 62 6.08 5.07 3.73
CA VAL A 62 6.64 6.42 3.87
C VAL A 62 5.90 7.14 5.00
N THR A 63 6.64 7.73 5.92
CA THR A 63 6.08 8.59 6.98
C THR A 63 6.69 9.97 6.88
N VAL A 64 5.85 11.00 6.93
CA VAL A 64 6.27 12.40 6.98
C VAL A 64 6.03 12.93 8.39
N SER A 65 7.00 13.65 8.94
CA SER A 65 6.92 14.25 10.26
C SER A 65 7.55 15.65 10.27
N GLY A 66 7.41 16.35 11.39
CA GLY A 66 7.88 17.72 11.57
C GLY A 66 6.83 18.77 11.21
N ALA A 67 7.15 20.02 11.48
CA ALA A 67 6.33 21.18 11.14
C ALA A 67 7.07 22.01 10.09
N TYR A 68 6.39 22.33 8.99
CA TYR A 68 6.98 23.18 7.96
C TYR A 68 7.18 24.59 8.49
N THR A 69 8.38 25.13 8.29
CA THR A 69 8.81 26.45 8.75
C THR A 69 9.17 27.39 7.60
N GLY A 70 8.80 27.01 6.37
CA GLY A 70 8.99 27.85 5.19
C GLY A 70 8.13 29.11 5.23
N ALA A 71 8.54 30.13 4.50
CA ALA A 71 7.85 31.42 4.48
C ALA A 71 6.61 31.45 3.56
N SER A 72 6.50 30.49 2.65
CA SER A 72 5.37 30.32 1.72
C SER A 72 5.11 28.84 1.51
N ASP A 73 3.88 28.51 1.16
CA ASP A 73 3.49 27.15 0.77
C ASP A 73 4.42 26.63 -0.33
N GLU A 74 4.73 25.34 -0.27
CA GLU A 74 5.63 24.67 -1.19
C GLU A 74 5.13 23.27 -1.48
N THR A 75 5.46 22.76 -2.67
CA THR A 75 5.20 21.39 -3.05
C THR A 75 6.52 20.68 -3.28
N PHE A 76 6.76 19.62 -2.51
CA PHE A 76 7.93 18.77 -2.68
C PHE A 76 7.56 17.51 -3.46
N SER A 77 8.30 17.20 -4.53
CA SER A 77 8.25 15.86 -5.14
C SER A 77 9.42 15.03 -4.66
N PHE A 78 9.16 13.75 -4.43
CA PHE A 78 10.12 12.75 -3.99
C PHE A 78 10.15 11.67 -5.05
N ASP A 79 11.24 11.62 -5.80
CA ASP A 79 11.39 10.72 -6.95
C ASP A 79 12.53 9.73 -6.69
N VAL A 80 12.24 8.45 -6.77
CA VAL A 80 13.26 7.40 -6.62
C VAL A 80 14.16 7.39 -7.85
N THR A 81 15.47 7.32 -7.65
CA THR A 81 16.46 7.42 -8.74
C THR A 81 16.83 6.09 -9.39
N GLN A 82 16.67 4.99 -8.66
CA GLN A 82 16.94 3.64 -9.15
C GLN A 82 16.06 2.61 -8.46
N ASP A 83 15.89 1.47 -9.10
CA ASP A 83 15.25 0.30 -8.51
C ASP A 83 16.10 -0.26 -7.34
N GLY A 84 15.46 -0.57 -6.22
CA GLY A 84 16.14 -1.16 -5.08
C GLY A 84 15.34 -1.26 -3.79
N THR A 85 15.86 -2.07 -2.87
CA THR A 85 15.35 -2.24 -1.51
C THR A 85 15.96 -1.21 -0.54
N VAL A 86 15.11 -0.58 0.26
CA VAL A 86 15.48 0.38 1.32
C VAL A 86 16.40 -0.25 2.36
N GLY A 87 17.49 0.43 2.71
CA GLY A 87 18.47 -0.01 3.71
C GLY A 87 19.50 -1.03 3.21
N THR A 88 19.33 -1.53 1.99
CA THR A 88 20.13 -2.63 1.41
C THR A 88 20.86 -2.21 0.14
N THR A 89 20.18 -1.52 -0.78
CA THR A 89 20.72 -1.28 -2.12
C THR A 89 21.72 -0.13 -2.08
N ASP A 90 22.98 -0.39 -2.41
CA ASP A 90 24.00 0.64 -2.50
C ASP A 90 23.57 1.76 -3.47
N GLY A 91 23.64 3.01 -3.00
CA GLY A 91 23.33 4.20 -3.82
C GLY A 91 21.85 4.43 -4.10
N LEU A 92 20.93 3.70 -3.45
CA LEU A 92 19.50 4.00 -3.55
C LEU A 92 19.21 5.34 -2.87
N VAL A 93 18.85 6.33 -3.69
CA VAL A 93 18.51 7.67 -3.21
C VAL A 93 17.15 8.14 -3.75
N VAL A 94 16.50 9.00 -2.97
CA VAL A 94 15.30 9.73 -3.36
C VAL A 94 15.68 11.19 -3.61
N GLU A 95 15.46 11.67 -4.82
CA GLU A 95 15.61 13.09 -5.14
C GLU A 95 14.42 13.86 -4.61
N VAL A 96 14.70 14.97 -3.92
CA VAL A 96 13.67 15.91 -3.48
C VAL A 96 13.72 17.14 -4.38
N ARG A 97 12.59 17.48 -4.98
CA ARG A 97 12.45 18.66 -5.83
C ARG A 97 11.44 19.63 -5.26
N ASP A 98 11.66 20.92 -5.52
CA ASP A 98 10.67 21.97 -5.24
C ASP A 98 9.57 22.04 -6.32
N SER A 99 8.60 22.94 -6.15
CA SER A 99 7.51 23.17 -7.11
C SER A 99 7.98 23.63 -8.50
N THR A 100 9.22 24.12 -8.62
CA THR A 100 9.82 24.49 -9.92
C THR A 100 10.47 23.31 -10.63
N GLY A 101 10.55 22.14 -9.97
CA GLY A 101 11.20 20.92 -10.43
C GLY A 101 12.72 20.90 -10.19
N SER A 102 13.25 21.89 -9.47
CA SER A 102 14.68 21.95 -9.12
C SER A 102 14.97 20.99 -7.98
N ILE A 103 16.05 20.20 -8.10
CA ILE A 103 16.51 19.33 -7.01
C ILE A 103 17.04 20.20 -5.88
N ILE A 104 16.44 20.07 -4.70
CA ILE A 104 16.83 20.77 -3.48
C ILE A 104 17.63 19.87 -2.52
N GLY A 105 17.53 18.54 -2.71
CA GLY A 105 18.27 17.58 -1.90
C GLY A 105 18.12 16.15 -2.41
N THR A 106 18.88 15.25 -1.79
CA THR A 106 18.81 13.81 -2.02
C THR A 106 18.81 13.10 -0.69
N LEU A 107 17.88 12.16 -0.50
CA LEU A 107 17.78 11.34 0.70
C LEU A 107 18.44 9.99 0.42
N ASP A 108 19.52 9.68 1.13
CA ASP A 108 20.16 8.37 1.04
C ASP A 108 19.42 7.37 1.91
N ILE A 109 18.76 6.43 1.24
CA ILE A 109 17.96 5.36 1.83
C ILE A 109 18.51 3.99 1.45
N GLY A 110 19.74 3.95 0.92
CA GLY A 110 20.40 2.76 0.46
C GLY A 110 21.09 1.99 1.57
N SER A 111 22.14 1.27 1.21
CA SER A 111 22.93 0.47 2.14
C SER A 111 23.41 1.26 3.37
N GLY A 112 23.07 0.76 4.55
CA GLY A 112 23.42 1.37 5.83
C GLY A 112 22.39 2.36 6.39
N TYR A 113 21.36 2.72 5.62
CA TYR A 113 20.18 3.36 6.17
C TYR A 113 19.41 2.36 7.04
N GLU A 114 19.10 2.73 8.28
CA GLU A 114 18.25 1.93 9.17
C GLU A 114 16.77 2.26 8.87
N PRO A 115 15.98 1.32 8.33
CA PRO A 115 14.60 1.61 7.92
C PRO A 115 13.74 2.18 9.05
N GLY A 116 13.07 3.29 8.77
CA GLY A 116 12.28 4.07 9.72
C GLY A 116 13.04 5.24 10.37
N SER A 117 14.34 5.36 10.14
CA SER A 117 15.12 6.52 10.63
C SER A 117 14.70 7.81 9.91
N GLU A 118 14.47 8.88 10.66
CA GLU A 118 14.10 10.16 10.07
C GLU A 118 15.26 10.81 9.31
N LEU A 119 14.98 11.24 8.08
CA LEU A 119 15.86 12.05 7.25
C LEU A 119 15.28 13.46 7.14
N GLU A 120 16.12 14.47 7.35
CA GLU A 120 15.73 15.85 7.18
C GLU A 120 15.63 16.20 5.69
N VAL A 121 14.54 16.85 5.31
CA VAL A 121 14.30 17.27 3.92
C VAL A 121 14.63 18.75 3.78
N ALA A 122 13.74 19.61 4.27
CA ALA A 122 13.86 21.05 4.22
C ALA A 122 12.90 21.70 5.21
N ALA A 123 13.29 22.86 5.75
CA ALA A 123 12.42 23.73 6.54
C ALA A 123 11.63 23.00 7.65
N GLY A 124 12.27 22.07 8.36
CA GLY A 124 11.66 21.34 9.49
C GLY A 124 10.87 20.09 9.11
N ILE A 125 10.68 19.80 7.81
CA ILE A 125 10.10 18.54 7.34
C ILE A 125 11.12 17.41 7.42
N ARG A 126 10.65 16.26 7.89
CA ARG A 126 11.40 15.01 7.93
C ARG A 126 10.59 13.91 7.27
N VAL A 127 11.29 12.94 6.69
CA VAL A 127 10.70 11.77 6.05
C VAL A 127 11.44 10.53 6.53
N SER A 128 10.71 9.45 6.77
CA SER A 128 11.31 8.13 6.99
C SER A 128 10.71 7.10 6.02
N PHE A 129 11.55 6.14 5.65
CA PHE A 129 11.20 5.07 4.74
C PHE A 129 11.29 3.74 5.49
N GLY A 130 10.19 3.00 5.51
CA GLY A 130 10.16 1.65 6.04
C GLY A 130 10.94 0.68 5.15
N LEU A 131 11.12 -0.54 5.64
CA LEU A 131 11.66 -1.61 4.80
C LEU A 131 10.66 -1.93 3.68
N GLY A 132 11.15 -1.98 2.45
CA GLY A 132 10.37 -2.32 1.26
C GLY A 132 11.18 -2.04 0.00
N ASP A 133 10.58 -2.36 -1.13
CA ASP A 133 11.15 -2.10 -2.46
C ASP A 133 10.61 -0.78 -3.00
N LEU A 134 11.46 -0.10 -3.78
CA LEU A 134 11.18 1.13 -4.49
C LEU A 134 11.70 1.00 -5.92
N SER A 135 10.91 1.43 -6.90
CA SER A 135 11.22 1.29 -8.32
C SER A 135 11.17 2.61 -9.07
N ALA A 136 12.33 3.08 -9.51
CA ALA A 136 12.42 4.19 -10.47
C ALA A 136 11.83 3.80 -11.84
N THR A 137 11.96 2.53 -12.24
CA THR A 137 11.38 2.02 -13.50
C THR A 137 9.86 2.14 -13.52
N ASN A 138 9.21 1.97 -12.37
CA ASN A 138 7.76 2.14 -12.20
C ASN A 138 7.35 3.56 -11.78
N ASN A 139 8.29 4.52 -11.74
CA ASN A 139 8.11 5.89 -11.25
C ASN A 139 7.56 5.95 -9.81
N ASP A 140 8.09 5.11 -8.92
CA ASP A 140 7.79 5.21 -7.50
C ASP A 140 8.26 6.57 -6.96
N GLY A 141 7.33 7.24 -6.29
CA GLY A 141 7.53 8.57 -5.76
C GLY A 141 6.27 9.08 -5.09
N PHE A 142 6.39 10.20 -4.39
CA PHE A 142 5.24 10.85 -3.76
C PHE A 142 5.39 12.37 -3.76
N VAL A 143 4.29 13.06 -3.53
CA VAL A 143 4.23 14.52 -3.45
C VAL A 143 3.81 14.90 -2.04
N LEU A 144 4.48 15.89 -1.46
CA LEU A 144 4.12 16.51 -0.19
C LEU A 144 3.78 17.98 -0.42
N GLU A 145 2.58 18.37 -0.03
CA GLU A 145 2.19 19.78 0.08
C GLU A 145 2.56 20.27 1.49
N ALA A 146 3.48 21.24 1.55
CA ALA A 146 3.94 21.85 2.78
C ALA A 146 3.33 23.24 2.91
N ILE A 147 2.44 23.42 3.88
CA ILE A 147 1.70 24.67 4.09
C ILE A 147 2.45 25.54 5.11
N ALA A 148 2.85 26.74 4.71
CA ALA A 148 3.60 27.69 5.55
C ALA A 148 2.69 28.37 6.58
N ASP A 149 1.48 28.72 6.15
CA ASP A 149 0.49 29.38 7.00
C ASP A 149 -0.90 28.83 6.68
N SER A 150 -1.39 27.95 7.57
CA SER A 150 -2.76 27.44 7.47
C SER A 150 -3.82 28.46 7.88
N ASP A 151 -3.43 29.63 8.42
CA ASP A 151 -4.30 30.72 8.86
C ASP A 151 -3.97 32.04 8.15
N THR A 152 -3.97 32.02 6.81
CA THR A 152 -3.70 33.23 5.98
C THR A 152 -4.58 34.46 6.30
N SER A 153 -5.70 34.26 6.99
CA SER A 153 -6.62 35.35 7.39
C SER A 153 -6.42 35.81 8.84
N GLU A 154 -5.48 35.19 9.57
CA GLU A 154 -5.29 35.33 11.02
C GLU A 154 -6.57 35.11 11.84
N ILE A 155 -7.56 34.41 11.28
CA ILE A 155 -8.87 34.23 11.92
C ILE A 155 -8.76 33.24 13.07
N LEU A 156 -7.89 32.22 12.98
CA LEU A 156 -7.68 31.26 14.06
C LEU A 156 -7.00 31.93 15.25
N VAL A 157 -6.10 32.89 15.01
CA VAL A 157 -5.51 33.74 16.06
C VAL A 157 -6.56 34.70 16.62
N ALA A 158 -7.30 35.41 15.76
CA ALA A 158 -8.30 36.40 16.18
C ALA A 158 -9.48 35.79 16.96
N THR A 159 -9.87 34.56 16.62
CA THR A 159 -10.93 33.81 17.30
C THR A 159 -10.42 32.94 18.45
N GLY A 160 -9.09 32.88 18.64
CA GLY A 160 -8.46 32.09 19.68
C GLY A 160 -8.57 30.58 19.48
N LEU A 161 -8.91 30.09 18.28
CA LEU A 161 -9.02 28.66 17.98
C LEU A 161 -7.67 27.93 18.12
N ASN A 162 -6.55 28.61 17.85
CA ASN A 162 -5.19 28.09 18.11
C ASN A 162 -4.86 27.97 19.62
N SER A 163 -5.77 28.38 20.51
CA SER A 163 -5.63 28.14 21.95
C SER A 163 -6.04 26.72 22.35
N LEU A 164 -6.85 26.04 21.54
CA LEU A 164 -7.44 24.73 21.83
C LEU A 164 -6.99 23.65 20.84
N PHE A 165 -6.99 23.97 19.54
CA PHE A 165 -6.72 23.03 18.46
C PHE A 165 -5.41 23.33 17.73
N ILE A 166 -4.80 22.28 17.18
CA ILE A 166 -3.68 22.27 16.23
C ILE A 166 -4.12 21.52 14.97
N GLY A 167 -3.28 21.56 13.94
CA GLY A 167 -3.54 20.94 12.64
C GLY A 167 -3.68 21.99 11.55
N THR A 168 -3.72 21.53 10.31
CA THR A 168 -3.80 22.36 9.11
C THR A 168 -5.11 22.16 8.36
N ASN A 169 -5.78 21.03 8.56
CA ASN A 169 -7.01 20.63 7.88
C ASN A 169 -7.84 19.66 8.74
N ALA A 170 -8.93 19.11 8.18
CA ALA A 170 -9.83 18.22 8.91
C ALA A 170 -9.22 16.84 9.22
N ALA A 171 -8.20 16.40 8.49
CA ALA A 171 -7.56 15.10 8.69
C ALA A 171 -6.52 15.10 9.82
N ASP A 172 -5.90 16.25 10.11
CA ASP A 172 -4.84 16.38 11.13
C ASP A 172 -5.25 17.29 12.31
N ILE A 173 -6.49 17.78 12.35
CA ILE A 173 -7.00 18.55 13.48
C ILE A 173 -6.91 17.76 14.79
N ALA A 174 -6.30 18.35 15.81
CA ALA A 174 -6.11 17.72 17.10
C ALA A 174 -6.17 18.75 18.24
N VAL A 175 -6.39 18.30 19.47
CA VAL A 175 -6.26 19.17 20.67
C VAL A 175 -4.78 19.35 20.97
N ARG A 176 -4.34 20.57 21.34
CA ARG A 176 -2.95 20.85 21.73
C ARG A 176 -2.46 19.83 22.77
N GLY A 177 -1.29 19.23 22.54
CA GLY A 177 -0.77 18.13 23.37
C GLY A 177 -0.49 18.51 24.82
N ASP A 178 -0.15 19.77 25.09
CA ASP A 178 0.01 20.31 26.45
C ASP A 178 -1.32 20.39 27.22
N LEU A 179 -2.44 20.72 26.55
CA LEU A 179 -3.78 20.67 27.15
C LEU A 179 -4.24 19.24 27.45
N GLN A 180 -3.82 18.27 26.63
CA GLN A 180 -4.11 16.85 26.88
C GLN A 180 -3.31 16.35 28.10
N ALA A 181 -2.05 16.75 28.21
CA ALA A 181 -1.18 16.39 29.33
C ALA A 181 -1.58 17.09 30.64
N ASP A 182 -2.03 18.34 30.55
CA ASP A 182 -2.48 19.14 31.69
C ASP A 182 -3.78 19.91 31.36
N PRO A 183 -4.95 19.31 31.63
CA PRO A 183 -6.24 19.99 31.43
C PRO A 183 -6.45 21.22 32.32
N SER A 184 -5.62 21.43 33.36
CA SER A 184 -5.72 22.61 34.22
C SER A 184 -5.33 23.91 33.51
N LEU A 185 -4.67 23.82 32.35
CA LEU A 185 -4.39 24.93 31.46
C LEU A 185 -5.65 25.52 30.81
N LEU A 186 -6.79 24.83 30.88
CA LEU A 186 -8.08 25.35 30.43
C LEU A 186 -8.70 26.29 31.47
N ALA A 187 -9.05 27.50 31.04
CA ALA A 187 -9.81 28.43 31.86
C ALA A 187 -11.26 27.95 32.04
N ALA A 188 -11.54 27.24 33.12
CA ALA A 188 -12.87 26.69 33.42
C ALA A 188 -13.83 27.69 34.08
N SER A 189 -13.30 28.73 34.73
CA SER A 189 -14.06 29.72 35.50
C SER A 189 -14.56 30.86 34.63
N LEU A 190 -15.85 31.18 34.73
CA LEU A 190 -16.44 32.33 34.01
C LEU A 190 -16.27 33.65 34.78
N THR A 191 -16.17 33.57 36.11
CA THR A 191 -16.22 34.73 37.01
C THR A 191 -14.92 34.95 37.79
N GLY A 192 -14.00 34.00 37.76
CA GLY A 192 -12.78 33.99 38.57
C GLY A 192 -12.99 33.55 40.02
N ALA A 193 -14.22 33.16 40.39
CA ALA A 193 -14.51 32.62 41.72
C ALA A 193 -13.93 31.22 41.91
N GLU A 194 -13.57 30.88 43.15
CA GLU A 194 -13.12 29.55 43.52
C GLU A 194 -14.22 28.51 43.22
N ALA A 195 -13.84 27.38 42.63
CA ALA A 195 -14.73 26.30 42.19
C ALA A 195 -15.78 26.68 41.11
N ASP A 196 -15.66 27.84 40.45
CA ASP A 196 -16.51 28.17 39.30
C ASP A 196 -16.07 27.38 38.04
N THR A 197 -17.01 26.65 37.44
CA THR A 197 -16.85 25.85 36.23
C THR A 197 -17.74 26.32 35.07
N GLY A 198 -18.22 27.56 35.12
CA GLY A 198 -19.20 28.10 34.18
C GLY A 198 -18.75 28.11 32.72
N LEU A 199 -17.45 28.34 32.41
CA LEU A 199 -16.95 28.25 31.03
C LEU A 199 -16.88 26.80 30.55
N LEU A 200 -16.48 25.88 31.42
CA LEU A 200 -16.44 24.46 31.10
C LEU A 200 -17.85 23.93 30.76
N LEU A 201 -18.86 24.31 31.54
CA LEU A 201 -20.25 23.93 31.25
C LEU A 201 -20.75 24.50 29.92
N LYS A 202 -20.36 25.74 29.58
CA LYS A 202 -20.66 26.32 28.26
C LYS A 202 -19.96 25.56 27.13
N LEU A 203 -18.69 25.21 27.30
CA LEU A 203 -17.94 24.42 26.31
C LEU A 203 -18.58 23.05 26.10
N LEU A 204 -18.96 22.34 27.17
CA LEU A 204 -19.70 21.08 27.08
C LEU A 204 -21.06 21.23 26.38
N SER A 205 -21.72 22.38 26.55
CA SER A 205 -22.99 22.63 25.86
C SER A 205 -22.85 22.85 24.35
N VAL A 206 -21.66 23.16 23.85
CA VAL A 206 -21.40 23.33 22.40
C VAL A 206 -21.72 22.05 21.63
N GLU A 207 -21.42 20.88 22.20
CA GLU A 207 -21.74 19.57 21.60
C GLU A 207 -23.22 19.45 21.20
N ASN A 208 -24.10 20.05 22.00
CA ASN A 208 -25.55 19.99 21.85
C ASN A 208 -26.14 21.29 21.27
N THR A 209 -25.30 22.27 20.94
CA THR A 209 -25.75 23.54 20.36
C THR A 209 -26.15 23.31 18.91
N LYS A 210 -27.34 23.80 18.55
CA LYS A 210 -27.85 23.72 17.18
C LYS A 210 -27.17 24.77 16.32
N VAL A 211 -26.71 24.36 15.14
CA VAL A 211 -26.06 25.25 14.16
C VAL A 211 -26.97 25.38 12.95
N GLU A 212 -27.29 26.61 12.55
CA GLU A 212 -28.22 26.89 11.44
C GLU A 212 -27.74 26.27 10.12
N ASP A 213 -26.45 26.42 9.82
CA ASP A 213 -25.80 25.85 8.62
C ASP A 213 -25.79 24.31 8.58
N LEU A 214 -26.07 23.66 9.72
CA LEU A 214 -26.20 22.21 9.83
C LEU A 214 -27.68 21.79 9.90
N ASP A 215 -28.58 22.54 9.26
CA ASP A 215 -30.03 22.32 9.30
C ASP A 215 -30.60 22.28 10.73
N ASN A 216 -30.05 23.11 11.63
CA ASN A 216 -30.37 23.11 13.06
C ASN A 216 -30.06 21.79 13.79
N ALA A 217 -29.17 20.95 13.25
CA ALA A 217 -28.59 19.83 13.96
C ALA A 217 -27.50 20.30 14.94
N SER A 218 -27.27 19.52 15.99
CA SER A 218 -26.05 19.65 16.78
C SER A 218 -24.88 18.99 16.07
N LEU A 219 -23.65 19.38 16.41
CA LEU A 219 -22.43 18.77 15.85
C LEU A 219 -22.44 17.25 15.99
N GLY A 220 -22.80 16.74 17.17
CA GLY A 220 -22.89 15.30 17.42
C GLY A 220 -23.96 14.60 16.57
N SER A 221 -25.14 15.21 16.42
CA SER A 221 -26.22 14.65 15.60
C SER A 221 -25.87 14.65 14.11
N TYR A 222 -25.26 15.74 13.63
CA TYR A 222 -24.84 15.87 12.24
C TYR A 222 -23.75 14.86 11.90
N TYR A 223 -22.72 14.76 12.74
CA TYR A 223 -21.63 13.78 12.58
C TYR A 223 -22.15 12.33 12.61
N GLY A 224 -23.08 12.02 13.52
CA GLY A 224 -23.74 10.71 13.58
C GLY A 224 -24.52 10.37 12.32
N SER A 225 -25.25 11.34 11.74
CA SER A 225 -25.95 11.16 10.46
C SER A 225 -24.97 10.93 9.31
N LEU A 226 -23.92 11.74 9.22
CA LEU A 226 -22.89 11.63 8.18
C LEU A 226 -22.25 10.24 8.15
N ILE A 227 -21.82 9.73 9.31
CA ILE A 227 -21.27 8.38 9.42
C ILE A 227 -22.33 7.33 9.09
N GLY A 228 -23.57 7.52 9.54
CA GLY A 228 -24.69 6.64 9.21
C GLY A 228 -24.92 6.51 7.71
N ASP A 229 -24.90 7.64 7.00
CA ASP A 229 -25.09 7.69 5.54
C ASP A 229 -23.93 7.02 4.80
N ILE A 230 -22.68 7.28 5.20
CA ILE A 230 -21.49 6.62 4.64
C ILE A 230 -21.56 5.10 4.87
N GLY A 231 -21.91 4.68 6.08
CA GLY A 231 -22.04 3.27 6.44
C GLY A 231 -23.15 2.58 5.65
N PHE A 232 -24.30 3.24 5.50
CA PHE A 232 -25.40 2.75 4.67
C PHE A 232 -24.97 2.63 3.21
N GLN A 233 -24.37 3.66 2.63
CA GLN A 233 -23.91 3.66 1.24
C GLN A 233 -22.88 2.55 0.99
N THR A 234 -21.90 2.40 1.88
CA THR A 234 -20.89 1.34 1.82
C THR A 234 -21.54 -0.05 1.83
N ALA A 235 -22.47 -0.30 2.77
CA ALA A 235 -23.18 -1.58 2.85
C ALA A 235 -24.01 -1.87 1.59
N THR A 236 -24.68 -0.86 1.03
CA THR A 236 -25.45 -1.03 -0.21
C THR A 236 -24.57 -1.32 -1.41
N THR A 237 -23.43 -0.64 -1.54
CA THR A 237 -22.47 -0.87 -2.62
C THR A 237 -21.83 -2.24 -2.52
N GLN A 238 -21.47 -2.68 -1.31
CA GLN A 238 -20.92 -4.02 -1.07
C GLN A 238 -21.92 -5.11 -1.47
N SER A 239 -23.19 -4.96 -1.08
CA SER A 239 -24.24 -5.91 -1.47
C SER A 239 -24.48 -5.95 -2.98
N ALA A 240 -24.39 -4.79 -3.65
CA ALA A 240 -24.47 -4.69 -5.10
C ALA A 240 -23.26 -5.35 -5.78
N LEU A 241 -22.05 -5.19 -5.25
CA LEU A 241 -20.83 -5.85 -5.75
C LEU A 241 -20.98 -7.38 -5.68
N GLU A 242 -21.36 -7.91 -4.52
CA GLU A 242 -21.58 -9.35 -4.33
C GLU A 242 -22.63 -9.91 -5.30
N SER A 243 -23.71 -9.16 -5.53
CA SER A 243 -24.74 -9.54 -6.50
C SER A 243 -24.22 -9.58 -7.94
N ASN A 244 -23.36 -8.62 -8.32
CA ASN A 244 -22.74 -8.58 -9.64
C ASN A 244 -21.72 -9.69 -9.81
N ASP A 245 -20.92 -10.00 -8.79
CA ASP A 245 -19.95 -11.11 -8.83
C ASP A 245 -20.65 -12.47 -9.04
N LEU A 246 -21.78 -12.69 -8.34
CA LEU A 246 -22.61 -13.87 -8.57
C LEU A 246 -23.16 -13.95 -9.99
N LEU A 247 -23.57 -12.80 -10.54
CA LEU A 247 -24.07 -12.72 -11.91
C LEU A 247 -22.96 -13.00 -12.93
N ILE A 248 -21.77 -12.42 -12.75
CA ILE A 248 -20.60 -12.66 -13.59
C ILE A 248 -20.25 -14.15 -13.56
N SER A 249 -20.13 -14.74 -12.37
CA SER A 249 -19.84 -16.18 -12.23
C SER A 249 -20.89 -17.05 -12.95
N SER A 250 -22.17 -16.69 -12.85
CA SER A 250 -23.23 -17.40 -13.57
C SER A 250 -23.10 -17.27 -15.10
N LEU A 251 -22.74 -16.08 -15.59
CA LEU A 251 -22.51 -15.85 -17.02
C LEU A 251 -21.26 -16.58 -17.54
N GLU A 252 -20.18 -16.63 -16.76
CA GLU A 252 -18.97 -17.40 -17.07
C GLU A 252 -19.29 -18.88 -17.16
N GLN A 253 -20.00 -19.44 -16.18
CA GLN A 253 -20.44 -20.84 -16.22
C GLN A 253 -21.31 -21.13 -17.45
N ARG A 254 -22.21 -20.21 -17.85
CA ARG A 254 -23.02 -20.35 -19.07
C ARG A 254 -22.17 -20.26 -20.34
N ARG A 255 -21.20 -19.34 -20.38
CA ARG A 255 -20.25 -19.22 -21.48
C ARG A 255 -19.47 -20.50 -21.62
N ASP A 256 -18.95 -21.05 -20.53
CA ASP A 256 -18.15 -22.27 -20.52
C ASP A 256 -19.00 -23.51 -20.85
N GLN A 257 -20.30 -23.51 -20.57
CA GLN A 257 -21.22 -24.56 -21.06
C GLN A 257 -21.44 -24.53 -22.58
N ILE A 258 -21.42 -23.35 -23.21
CA ILE A 258 -21.69 -23.20 -24.65
C ILE A 258 -20.40 -23.25 -25.48
N SER A 259 -19.35 -22.60 -24.99
CA SER A 259 -18.07 -22.41 -25.67
C SER A 259 -16.94 -23.22 -25.05
N GLY A 260 -17.18 -23.91 -23.94
CA GLY A 260 -16.21 -24.85 -23.39
C GLY A 260 -16.10 -26.06 -24.30
N VAL A 261 -14.87 -26.39 -24.64
CA VAL A 261 -14.55 -27.57 -25.43
C VAL A 261 -14.33 -28.71 -24.45
N ASN A 262 -15.07 -29.81 -24.61
CA ASN A 262 -14.83 -30.99 -23.79
C ASN A 262 -13.60 -31.72 -24.34
N VAL A 263 -12.50 -31.65 -23.59
CA VAL A 263 -11.20 -32.24 -23.97
C VAL A 263 -11.32 -33.74 -24.25
N ASP A 264 -12.25 -34.43 -23.58
CA ASP A 264 -12.48 -35.86 -23.81
C ASP A 264 -13.17 -36.12 -25.16
N GLU A 265 -14.10 -35.26 -25.58
CA GLU A 265 -14.74 -35.34 -26.91
C GLU A 265 -13.74 -34.99 -28.03
N GLU A 266 -12.97 -33.92 -27.86
CA GLU A 266 -11.88 -33.56 -28.80
C GLU A 266 -10.84 -34.69 -28.91
N LEU A 267 -10.49 -35.35 -27.79
CA LEU A 267 -9.55 -36.48 -27.80
C LEU A 267 -10.13 -37.67 -28.57
N VAL A 268 -11.41 -37.99 -28.37
CA VAL A 268 -12.09 -39.06 -29.11
C VAL A 268 -12.12 -38.76 -30.61
N ASP A 269 -12.44 -37.53 -30.99
CA ASP A 269 -12.43 -37.11 -32.39
C ASP A 269 -11.01 -37.11 -32.97
N LEU A 270 -10.00 -36.70 -32.21
CA LEU A 270 -8.60 -36.77 -32.60
C LEU A 270 -8.15 -38.22 -32.85
N VAL A 271 -8.43 -39.14 -31.93
CA VAL A 271 -8.13 -40.58 -32.10
C VAL A 271 -8.85 -41.14 -33.33
N ARG A 272 -10.10 -40.73 -33.56
CA ARG A 272 -10.85 -41.11 -34.76
C ARG A 272 -10.20 -40.58 -36.03
N TYR A 273 -9.75 -39.33 -36.05
CA TYR A 273 -9.02 -38.75 -37.19
C TYR A 273 -7.70 -39.47 -37.44
N GLU A 274 -6.92 -39.78 -36.40
CA GLU A 274 -5.68 -40.56 -36.51
C GLU A 274 -5.93 -41.95 -37.14
N GLN A 275 -6.96 -42.66 -36.67
CA GLN A 275 -7.34 -43.97 -37.24
C GLN A 275 -7.75 -43.84 -38.71
N SER A 276 -8.56 -42.83 -39.04
CA SER A 276 -8.99 -42.60 -40.43
C SER A 276 -7.81 -42.24 -41.35
N PHE A 277 -6.84 -41.48 -40.85
CA PHE A 277 -5.64 -41.10 -41.58
C PHE A 277 -4.74 -42.33 -41.81
N ALA A 278 -4.55 -43.17 -40.79
CA ALA A 278 -3.81 -44.43 -40.92
C ALA A 278 -4.46 -45.37 -41.95
N ALA A 279 -5.78 -45.48 -41.94
CA ALA A 279 -6.52 -46.26 -42.93
C ALA A 279 -6.38 -45.69 -44.35
N ALA A 280 -6.46 -44.36 -44.52
CA ALA A 280 -6.25 -43.71 -45.80
C ALA A 280 -4.81 -43.89 -46.32
N ALA A 281 -3.81 -43.83 -45.45
CA ALA A 281 -2.42 -44.08 -45.80
C ALA A 281 -2.19 -45.53 -46.26
N GLN A 282 -2.80 -46.51 -45.59
CA GLN A 282 -2.78 -47.90 -46.05
C GLN A 282 -3.48 -48.09 -47.39
N PHE A 283 -4.62 -47.42 -47.61
CA PHE A 283 -5.32 -47.44 -48.90
C PHE A 283 -4.43 -46.88 -50.02
N ILE A 284 -3.80 -45.72 -49.82
CA ILE A 284 -2.87 -45.13 -50.79
C ILE A 284 -1.68 -46.05 -51.03
N SER A 285 -1.11 -46.65 -49.99
CA SER A 285 -0.02 -47.62 -50.13
C SER A 285 -0.42 -48.83 -50.98
N THR A 286 -1.65 -49.31 -50.79
CA THR A 286 -2.20 -50.42 -51.58
C THR A 286 -2.42 -50.02 -53.03
N VAL A 287 -2.94 -48.81 -53.28
CA VAL A 287 -3.10 -48.26 -54.63
C VAL A 287 -1.76 -48.06 -55.33
N ASN A 288 -0.74 -47.56 -54.64
CA ASN A 288 0.61 -47.41 -55.20
C ASN A 288 1.22 -48.78 -55.55
N GLN A 289 1.07 -49.78 -54.68
CA GLN A 289 1.50 -51.15 -54.99
C GLN A 289 0.80 -51.71 -56.22
N LEU A 290 -0.52 -51.51 -56.34
CA LEU A 290 -1.27 -51.92 -57.54
C LEU A 290 -0.79 -51.16 -58.79
N GLY A 291 -0.44 -49.88 -58.67
CA GLY A 291 0.11 -49.07 -59.76
C GLY A 291 1.48 -49.57 -60.22
N ASP A 292 2.38 -49.87 -59.28
CA ASP A 292 3.72 -50.41 -59.58
C ASP A 292 3.63 -51.81 -60.21
N GLU A 293 2.72 -52.67 -59.75
CA GLU A 293 2.51 -54.01 -60.31
C GLU A 293 2.02 -53.93 -61.77
N LEU A 294 1.11 -52.99 -62.08
CA LEU A 294 0.63 -52.74 -63.44
C LEU A 294 1.75 -52.19 -64.35
N LEU A 295 2.62 -51.32 -63.84
CA LEU A 295 3.76 -50.79 -64.59
C LEU A 295 4.82 -51.85 -64.88
N ASN A 296 5.06 -52.79 -63.97
CA ASN A 296 5.99 -53.91 -64.19
C ASN A 296 5.46 -54.96 -65.18
N LEU A 297 4.18 -54.94 -65.53
CA LEU A 297 3.57 -55.87 -66.48
C LEU A 297 3.68 -55.42 -67.95
N ILE A 298 4.14 -54.20 -68.21
CA ILE A 298 4.29 -53.56 -69.53
C ILE A 298 5.77 -53.45 -69.88
#